data_AF-A0A3D1QC58-F1
#
_entry.id   AF-A0A3D1QC58-F1
#
_cell.length_a   1.000
_cell.length_b   1.000
_cell.length_c   1.000
_cell.angle_alpha   90.00
_cell.angle_beta   90.00
_cell.angle_gamma   90.00
#
_symmetry.space_group_name_H-M   'P 1'
#
loop_
_entity.id
_entity.type
_entity.pdbx_description
1 polymer ?
#
loop_
_entity_poly.entity_id
_entity_poly.type
_entity_poly.pdbx_seq_one_letter_code
_entity_poly.pdbx_strand_id
1 'polypeptide(L)'
;DTAPTGHTLLLLDATQSYHREVQRTKGEIPLAVQRLLPRLRDESQADVVVVTLPEATPVWEARRLREELHRAGIHNKWWVVNQCLSLTDTRDSMLLARAEAEKPWLDKVKEISEDHFVAIPWLEDASIENIVPLASEC
;
A
#
# COMPACT_ATOMS: atom_id res chain seq x y z
N ASP A 1 2.04 10.24 0.16
CA ASP A 1 3.29 9.82 0.81
C ASP A 1 3.08 9.83 2.32
N THR A 2 3.01 8.64 2.92
CA THR A 2 2.85 8.48 4.38
C THR A 2 4.14 7.92 4.95
N ALA A 3 4.43 8.26 6.21
CA ALA A 3 5.69 7.83 6.83
C ALA A 3 5.83 6.29 6.84
N PRO A 4 7.00 5.75 6.47
CA PRO A 4 7.22 4.30 6.27
C PRO A 4 7.26 3.50 7.58
N THR A 5 7.36 4.16 8.73
CA THR A 5 7.63 3.55 10.03
C THR A 5 6.36 3.42 10.87
N GLY A 6 5.40 2.57 10.47
CA GLY A 6 4.22 2.26 11.30
C GLY A 6 3.31 3.44 11.67
N HIS A 7 3.65 4.69 11.32
CA HIS A 7 2.86 5.89 11.61
C HIS A 7 1.69 6.05 10.63
N THR A 8 1.70 5.32 9.51
CA THR A 8 0.48 5.06 8.73
C THR A 8 -0.60 4.43 9.63
N LEU A 9 -0.19 3.61 10.61
CA LEU A 9 -1.10 3.12 11.65
C LEU A 9 -1.45 4.20 12.67
N LEU A 10 -0.60 5.17 13.02
CA LEU A 10 -0.97 6.29 13.90
C LEU A 10 -2.00 7.24 13.27
N LEU A 11 -2.01 7.38 11.94
CA LEU A 11 -3.09 8.04 11.21
C LEU A 11 -4.42 7.29 11.35
N LEU A 12 -4.38 5.95 11.36
CA LEU A 12 -5.56 5.09 11.57
C LEU A 12 -5.92 4.89 13.05
N ASP A 13 -4.95 4.91 13.95
CA ASP A 13 -5.16 4.81 15.40
C ASP A 13 -5.70 6.14 15.92
N ALA A 14 -5.29 7.27 15.35
CA ALA A 14 -5.98 8.56 15.47
C ALA A 14 -7.40 8.55 14.88
N THR A 15 -7.89 7.44 14.29
CA THR A 15 -9.29 7.27 13.89
C THR A 15 -10.01 6.21 14.75
N GLN A 16 -9.34 5.14 15.17
CA GLN A 16 -9.90 4.09 16.03
C GLN A 16 -9.75 4.36 17.53
N SER A 17 -8.55 4.72 18.02
CA SER A 17 -8.37 5.23 19.38
C SER A 17 -9.15 6.54 19.56
N TYR A 18 -9.34 7.31 18.49
CA TYR A 18 -10.25 8.46 18.46
C TYR A 18 -11.73 8.10 18.63
N HIS A 19 -12.22 7.04 17.96
CA HIS A 19 -13.59 6.56 18.19
C HIS A 19 -13.81 6.13 19.66
N ARG A 20 -12.78 5.55 20.29
CA ARG A 20 -12.78 5.23 21.73
C ARG A 20 -12.70 6.49 22.62
N GLU A 21 -11.86 7.47 22.28
CA GLU A 21 -11.69 8.72 23.03
C GLU A 21 -12.95 9.61 22.94
N VAL A 22 -13.64 9.62 21.79
CA VAL A 22 -14.93 10.30 21.57
C VAL A 22 -16.06 9.70 22.39
N GLN A 23 -16.06 8.38 22.60
CA GLN A 23 -17.02 7.75 23.53
C GLN A 23 -16.68 8.03 25.00
N ARG A 24 -15.40 8.28 25.30
CA ARG A 24 -14.93 8.53 26.67
C ARG A 24 -15.01 10.00 27.09
N THR A 25 -14.95 10.93 26.14
CA THR A 25 -14.86 12.38 26.36
C THR A 25 -16.13 13.07 25.85
N LYS A 26 -16.87 13.73 26.73
CA LYS A 26 -18.11 14.46 26.39
C LYS A 26 -17.84 15.72 25.52
N GLY A 27 -17.58 15.53 24.23
CA GLY A 27 -17.45 16.60 23.22
C GLY A 27 -16.11 17.34 23.30
N GLU A 28 -15.40 17.67 22.23
CA GLU A 28 -15.81 18.00 20.88
C GLU A 28 -14.85 17.36 19.86
N ILE A 29 -15.38 16.87 18.74
CA ILE A 29 -14.54 16.36 17.65
C ILE A 29 -13.96 17.57 16.90
N PRO A 30 -12.62 17.72 16.75
CA PRO A 30 -12.06 18.81 15.97
C PRO A 30 -12.69 18.83 14.58
N LEU A 31 -13.17 20.00 14.16
CA LEU A 31 -13.95 20.14 12.91
C LEU A 31 -13.21 19.60 11.69
N ALA A 32 -11.88 19.70 11.68
CA ALA A 32 -11.03 19.12 10.64
C ALA A 32 -11.19 17.59 10.52
N VAL A 33 -11.27 16.89 11.65
CA VAL A 33 -11.42 15.42 11.70
C VAL A 33 -12.84 15.01 11.32
N GLN A 34 -13.87 15.75 11.77
CA GLN A 34 -15.28 15.53 11.36
C GLN A 34 -15.44 15.56 9.84
N ARG A 35 -14.69 16.43 9.16
CA ARG A 35 -14.77 16.60 7.71
C ARG A 35 -13.87 15.63 6.95
N LEU A 36 -12.71 15.27 7.50
CA LEU A 36 -11.72 14.44 6.82
C LEU A 36 -12.14 12.97 6.78
N LEU A 37 -12.58 12.41 7.92
CA LEU A 37 -12.85 10.99 8.02
C LEU A 37 -13.95 10.48 7.07
N PRO A 38 -15.11 11.15 6.94
CA PRO A 38 -16.12 10.74 5.98
C PRO A 38 -15.59 10.75 4.54
N ARG A 39 -14.73 11.71 4.18
CA ARG A 39 -14.14 11.80 2.84
C ARG A 39 -13.12 10.70 2.56
N LEU A 40 -12.36 10.28 3.56
CA LEU A 40 -11.43 9.13 3.43
C LEU A 40 -12.16 7.79 3.28
N ARG A 41 -13.41 7.70 3.72
CA ARG A 41 -14.27 6.51 3.57
C ARG A 41 -15.12 6.54 2.31
N ASP A 42 -15.19 7.69 1.64
CA ASP A 42 -15.97 7.87 0.42
C ASP A 42 -15.09 7.51 -0.79
N GLU A 43 -15.34 6.32 -1.38
CA GLU A 43 -14.63 5.81 -2.57
C GLU A 43 -14.68 6.79 -3.76
N SER A 44 -15.68 7.68 -3.82
CA SER A 44 -15.77 8.68 -4.89
C SER A 44 -14.84 9.88 -4.69
N GLN A 45 -14.29 10.04 -3.47
CA GLN A 45 -13.44 11.17 -3.10
C GLN A 45 -12.03 10.79 -2.73
N ALA A 46 -11.80 9.57 -2.24
CA ALA A 46 -10.49 9.10 -1.85
C ALA A 46 -10.35 7.61 -2.14
N ASP A 47 -9.19 7.25 -2.69
CA ASP A 47 -8.71 5.87 -2.75
C ASP A 47 -7.33 5.82 -2.08
N VAL A 48 -7.00 4.67 -1.53
CA VAL A 48 -5.69 4.39 -0.94
C VAL A 48 -5.00 3.39 -1.81
N VAL A 49 -3.75 3.66 -2.18
CA VAL A 49 -2.88 2.72 -2.91
C VAL A 49 -1.85 2.15 -1.94
N VAL A 50 -1.78 0.82 -1.86
CA VAL A 50 -0.80 0.13 -1.01
C VAL A 50 0.43 -0.19 -1.85
N VAL A 51 1.61 0.23 -1.37
CA VAL A 51 2.89 -0.04 -2.02
C VAL A 51 3.68 -1.03 -1.16
N THR A 52 4.24 -2.08 -1.79
CA THR A 52 5.06 -3.09 -1.11
C THR A 52 6.21 -3.56 -2.01
N LEU A 53 7.07 -4.43 -1.46
CA LEU A 53 8.12 -5.14 -2.18
C LEU A 53 7.73 -6.62 -2.33
N PRO A 54 8.24 -7.33 -3.36
CA PRO A 54 7.93 -8.75 -3.59
C PRO A 54 8.70 -9.67 -2.62
N GLU A 55 8.57 -9.42 -1.32
CA GLU A 55 9.26 -10.12 -0.25
C GLU A 55 8.28 -10.50 0.87
N ALA A 56 8.65 -11.50 1.66
CA ALA A 56 7.79 -12.04 2.72
C ALA A 56 7.28 -10.97 3.70
N THR A 57 8.21 -10.28 4.36
CA THR A 57 7.87 -9.33 5.42
C THR A 57 7.05 -8.15 4.88
N PRO A 58 7.45 -7.46 3.79
CA PRO A 58 6.66 -6.37 3.23
C PRO A 58 5.25 -6.78 2.78
N VAL A 59 5.08 -7.97 2.18
CA VAL A 59 3.75 -8.44 1.77
C VAL A 59 2.85 -8.71 2.99
N TRP A 60 3.40 -9.31 4.06
CA TRP A 60 2.63 -9.54 5.27
C TRP A 60 2.27 -8.24 6.00
N GLU A 61 3.18 -7.27 6.04
CA GLU A 61 2.90 -5.95 6.60
C GLU A 61 1.85 -5.20 5.79
N ALA A 62 1.93 -5.24 4.46
CA ALA A 62 0.94 -4.65 3.57
C ALA A 62 -0.44 -5.31 3.71
N ARG A 63 -0.49 -6.64 3.85
CA ARG A 63 -1.73 -7.37 4.14
C ARG A 63 -2.36 -6.91 5.46
N ARG A 64 -1.54 -6.78 6.52
CA ARG A 64 -2.02 -6.28 7.81
C ARG A 64 -2.57 -4.87 7.65
N LEU A 65 -1.87 -3.97 6.95
CA LEU A 65 -2.36 -2.62 6.66
C LEU A 65 -3.72 -2.64 5.95
N ARG A 66 -3.92 -3.52 4.96
CA ARG A 66 -5.22 -3.68 4.29
C ARG A 66 -6.34 -4.07 5.26
N GLU A 67 -6.07 -5.01 6.17
CA GLU A 67 -7.03 -5.39 7.20
C GLU A 67 -7.38 -4.20 8.11
N GLU A 68 -6.38 -3.38 8.47
CA GLU A 68 -6.58 -2.16 9.26
C GLU A 68 -7.43 -1.12 8.52
N LEU A 69 -7.16 -0.86 7.24
CA LEU A 69 -7.94 0.04 6.39
C LEU A 69 -9.40 -0.43 6.31
N HIS A 70 -9.61 -1.72 6.07
CA HIS A 70 -10.95 -2.32 6.02
C HIS A 70 -11.69 -2.14 7.36
N ARG A 71 -11.03 -2.37 8.49
CA ARG A 71 -11.61 -2.13 9.83
C ARG A 71 -11.92 -0.65 10.10
N ALA A 72 -11.19 0.26 9.47
CA ALA A 72 -11.44 1.70 9.56
C ALA A 72 -12.54 2.19 8.60
N GLY A 73 -13.07 1.31 7.72
CA GLY A 73 -14.02 1.63 6.66
C GLY A 73 -13.39 2.42 5.50
N ILE A 74 -12.06 2.34 5.36
CA ILE A 74 -11.32 3.00 4.28
C ILE A 74 -11.06 1.95 3.20
N HIS A 75 -11.42 2.31 1.98
CA HIS A 75 -11.33 1.42 0.84
C HIS A 75 -9.92 1.49 0.23
N ASN A 76 -9.41 0.34 -0.16
CA ASN A 76 -8.17 0.18 -0.90
C ASN A 76 -8.43 -0.85 -2.00
N LYS A 77 -8.34 -0.41 -3.24
CA LYS A 77 -8.46 -1.30 -4.41
C LYS A 77 -7.09 -1.65 -4.98
N TRP A 78 -6.24 -0.65 -5.18
CA TRP A 78 -5.02 -0.79 -5.96
C TRP A 78 -3.78 -1.05 -5.13
N TRP A 79 -2.91 -1.91 -5.68
CA TRP A 79 -1.62 -2.28 -5.12
C TRP A 79 -0.50 -2.01 -6.10
N VAL A 80 0.67 -1.63 -5.58
CA VAL A 80 1.90 -1.51 -6.35
C VAL A 80 2.96 -2.38 -5.72
N VAL A 81 3.50 -3.32 -6.49
CA VAL A 81 4.67 -4.11 -6.10
C VAL A 81 5.89 -3.50 -6.76
N ASN A 82 6.72 -2.83 -5.97
CA ASN A 82 7.85 -2.08 -6.47
C ASN A 82 9.12 -2.92 -6.48
N GLN A 83 10.11 -2.51 -7.29
CA GLN A 83 11.46 -3.10 -7.34
C GLN A 83 11.47 -4.60 -7.66
N CYS A 84 10.64 -5.04 -8.60
CA CYS A 84 10.59 -6.44 -9.01
C CYS A 84 11.81 -6.79 -9.88
N LEU A 85 12.72 -7.62 -9.38
CA LEU A 85 13.84 -8.15 -10.17
C LEU A 85 13.37 -9.17 -11.20
N SER A 86 12.26 -9.86 -10.93
CA SER A 86 11.58 -10.77 -11.86
C SER A 86 11.12 -10.11 -13.16
N LEU A 87 11.07 -8.78 -13.19
CA LEU A 87 10.75 -7.98 -14.38
C LEU A 87 12.00 -7.38 -15.05
N THR A 88 13.19 -7.88 -14.72
CA THR A 88 14.46 -7.41 -15.30
C THR A 88 15.17 -8.53 -16.06
N ASP A 89 15.95 -8.18 -17.09
CA ASP A 89 16.74 -9.12 -17.90
C ASP A 89 18.12 -9.45 -17.28
N THR A 90 18.19 -9.56 -15.94
CA THR A 90 19.45 -9.87 -15.25
C THR A 90 19.98 -11.25 -15.62
N ARG A 91 21.31 -11.37 -15.74
CA ARG A 91 22.01 -12.63 -16.02
C ARG A 91 22.86 -13.12 -14.85
N ASP A 92 22.90 -12.35 -13.76
CA ASP A 92 23.64 -12.72 -12.56
C ASP A 92 22.89 -13.84 -11.83
N SER A 93 23.59 -14.92 -11.48
CA SER A 93 22.99 -16.11 -10.87
C SER A 93 22.34 -15.83 -9.51
N MET A 94 22.89 -14.90 -8.73
CA MET A 94 22.32 -14.52 -7.43
C MET A 94 21.05 -13.68 -7.64
N LEU A 95 21.06 -12.74 -8.58
CA LEU A 95 19.89 -11.92 -8.87
C LEU A 95 18.76 -12.73 -9.51
N LEU A 96 19.07 -13.70 -10.36
CA LEU A 96 18.09 -14.65 -10.90
C LEU A 96 17.45 -15.48 -9.78
N ALA A 97 18.23 -15.98 -8.83
CA ALA A 97 17.69 -16.69 -7.67
C ALA A 97 16.76 -15.80 -6.82
N ARG A 98 17.09 -14.51 -6.68
CA ARG A 98 16.24 -13.54 -6.00
C ARG A 98 14.94 -13.26 -6.76
N ALA A 99 15.01 -13.07 -8.08
CA ALA A 99 13.86 -12.92 -8.96
C ALA A 99 12.90 -14.12 -8.90
N GLU A 100 13.42 -15.35 -8.87
CA GLU A 100 12.60 -16.54 -8.69
C GLU A 100 11.88 -16.57 -7.32
N ALA A 101 12.55 -16.08 -6.27
CA ALA A 101 11.97 -16.01 -4.93
C ALA A 101 10.83 -14.97 -4.81
N GLU A 102 10.69 -14.05 -5.76
CA GLU A 102 9.61 -13.04 -5.81
C GLU A 102 8.26 -13.64 -6.24
N LYS A 103 8.26 -14.68 -7.09
CA LYS A 103 7.04 -15.21 -7.72
C LYS A 103 5.93 -15.57 -6.73
N PRO A 104 6.19 -16.31 -5.63
CA PRO A 104 5.15 -16.62 -4.66
C PRO A 104 4.55 -15.37 -4.00
N TRP A 105 5.34 -14.30 -3.86
CA TRP A 105 4.90 -13.04 -3.26
C TRP A 105 4.08 -12.20 -4.24
N LEU A 106 4.44 -12.21 -5.53
CA LEU A 106 3.62 -11.61 -6.59
C LEU A 106 2.26 -12.32 -6.69
N ASP A 107 2.23 -13.65 -6.69
CA ASP A 107 1.00 -14.44 -6.65
C ASP A 107 0.18 -14.11 -5.41
N LYS A 108 0.83 -13.90 -4.26
CA LYS A 108 0.15 -13.55 -3.02
C LYS A 108 -0.47 -12.16 -3.09
N VAL A 109 0.22 -11.17 -3.66
CA VAL A 109 -0.33 -9.83 -3.87
C VAL A 109 -1.50 -9.88 -4.86
N LYS A 110 -1.39 -10.65 -5.94
CA LYS A 110 -2.48 -10.89 -6.89
C LYS A 110 -3.74 -11.44 -6.20
N GLU A 111 -3.58 -12.44 -5.32
CA GLU A 111 -4.68 -13.00 -4.51
C GLU A 111 -5.30 -11.94 -3.58
N ILE A 112 -4.48 -11.17 -2.86
CA ILE A 112 -4.93 -10.19 -1.86
C ILE A 112 -5.66 -9.00 -2.50
N SER A 113 -5.21 -8.58 -3.69
CA SER A 113 -5.73 -7.43 -4.44
C SER A 113 -6.84 -7.80 -5.44
N GLU A 114 -7.22 -9.07 -5.54
CA GLU A 114 -8.17 -9.55 -6.56
C GLU A 114 -7.74 -9.13 -7.97
N ASP A 115 -6.45 -9.29 -8.28
CA ASP A 115 -5.79 -8.88 -9.53
C ASP A 115 -5.71 -7.36 -9.79
N HIS A 116 -6.04 -6.52 -8.80
CA HIS A 116 -5.87 -5.06 -8.89
C HIS A 116 -4.48 -4.62 -8.41
N PHE A 117 -3.43 -5.06 -9.11
CA PHE A 117 -2.07 -4.65 -8.82
C PHE A 117 -1.26 -4.33 -10.07
N VAL A 118 -0.24 -3.50 -9.89
CA VAL A 118 0.79 -3.22 -10.89
C VAL A 118 2.14 -3.58 -10.30
N ALA A 119 2.98 -4.26 -11.08
CA ALA A 119 4.35 -4.57 -10.71
C ALA A 119 5.31 -3.65 -11.47
N ILE A 120 6.23 -3.01 -10.75
CA ILE A 120 7.22 -2.09 -11.31
C ILE A 120 8.58 -2.79 -11.27
N PRO A 121 9.30 -2.86 -12.40
CA PRO A 121 10.65 -3.43 -12.42
C PRO A 121 11.60 -2.67 -11.52
N TRP A 122 12.67 -3.33 -11.10
CA TRP A 122 13.80 -2.62 -10.50
C TRP A 122 14.44 -1.68 -11.52
N LEU A 123 14.64 -0.42 -11.14
CA LEU A 123 15.24 0.63 -11.96
C LEU A 123 16.54 1.12 -11.31
N GLU A 124 17.61 1.22 -12.09
CA GLU A 124 18.88 1.80 -11.62
C GLU A 124 18.72 3.29 -11.29
N ASP A 125 17.94 4.01 -12.10
CA ASP A 125 17.52 5.38 -11.86
C ASP A 125 15.99 5.46 -11.86
N ALA A 126 15.42 5.76 -10.70
CA ALA A 126 13.98 5.91 -10.48
C ALA A 126 13.48 7.34 -10.79
N SER A 127 14.17 8.09 -11.64
CA SER A 127 13.69 9.36 -12.16
C SER A 127 12.37 9.21 -12.93
N ILE A 128 11.56 10.28 -12.94
CA ILE A 128 10.24 10.28 -13.60
C ILE A 128 10.35 9.85 -15.07
N GLU A 129 11.43 10.24 -15.75
CA GLU A 129 11.72 9.91 -17.14
C GLU A 129 11.76 8.39 -17.39
N ASN A 130 12.23 7.61 -16.40
CA ASN A 130 12.32 6.16 -16.50
C ASN A 130 11.06 5.44 -15.98
N ILE A 131 10.21 6.11 -15.20
CA ILE A 131 8.96 5.53 -14.66
C ILE A 131 7.79 5.74 -15.64
N VAL A 132 7.70 6.89 -16.30
CA VAL A 132 6.57 7.25 -17.19
C VAL A 132 6.30 6.22 -18.30
N PRO A 133 7.32 5.65 -18.99
CA PRO A 133 7.08 4.65 -20.03
C PRO A 133 6.37 3.39 -19.54
N LEU A 134 6.57 3.00 -18.28
CA LEU A 134 5.95 1.82 -17.67
C LEU A 134 4.46 2.05 -17.35
N ALA A 135 4.06 3.30 -17.12
CA ALA A 135 2.67 3.66 -16.82
C ALA A 135 1.78 3.71 -18.07
N SER A 136 2.36 3.77 -19.27
CA SER A 136 1.63 3.82 -20.55
C SER A 136 1.27 2.45 -21.14
N GLU A 137 1.75 1.35 -20.53
CA GLU A 137 1.51 -0.02 -21.00
C GLU A 137 0.48 -0.79 -20.15
N CYS A 138 -0.07 -0.15 -19.10
CA CYS A 138 -1.16 -0.67 -18.25
C CYS A 138 -2.52 -0.08 -18.64
#